data_AF-A0A183AXT6-F1
#
_entry.id   AF-A0A183AXT6-F1
#
_cell.length_a   1.000
_cell.length_b   1.000
_cell.length_c   1.000
_cell.angle_alpha   90.00
_cell.angle_beta   90.00
_cell.angle_gamma   90.00
#
_symmetry.space_group_name_H-M   'P 1'
#
loop_
_entity.id
_entity.type
_entity.pdbx_description
1 polymer ?
#
loop_
_entity_poly.entity_id
_entity_poly.type
_entity_poly.pdbx_seq_one_letter_code
_entity_poly.pdbx_strand_id
1 'polypeptide(L)'
;MRNSHLLSVCFFSLVRDIAAAISRYEKYHFDRVHYVVEDGQRLHFQNLCLVLRSLGFPWLNCKNPTDPSVHNSACSQVHVPFGRVQGASTRRGQGLTLSDILDSAQQTILKRMAQSPNSRFSTNTLDPNLSPADLQKALDTADQLGVTCLVIEILRKRRQKPVHLRSFLGNAVVRTEQDDVDEVSNSIVDKTDMSGLGLQYCHARLYSLEQRAVNAGLIQPDPVHLDRCDLSSLCERIDRLTGDLWVRSGRKSLDRLVKHLTK
;
A
#
# COMPACT_ATOMS: atom_id res chain seq x y z
N MET A 1 17.35 -33.70 12.33
CA MET A 1 17.93 -32.60 13.15
C MET A 1 17.51 -31.17 12.75
N ARG A 2 16.69 -30.94 11.69
CA ARG A 2 16.20 -29.58 11.36
C ARG A 2 14.97 -29.11 12.19
N ASN A 3 14.18 -30.03 12.74
CA ASN A 3 12.94 -29.68 13.46
C ASN A 3 13.16 -29.11 14.87
N SER A 4 14.23 -29.52 15.57
CA SER A 4 14.52 -29.06 16.94
C SER A 4 14.96 -27.59 17.02
N HIS A 5 15.70 -27.10 16.02
CA HIS A 5 16.07 -25.67 15.95
C HIS A 5 14.88 -24.78 15.57
N LEU A 6 13.98 -25.24 14.69
CA LEU A 6 12.76 -24.52 14.33
C LEU A 6 11.77 -24.42 15.50
N LEU A 7 11.62 -25.48 16.29
CA LEU A 7 10.79 -25.48 17.50
C LEU A 7 11.33 -24.52 18.57
N SER A 8 12.65 -24.47 18.77
CA SER A 8 13.30 -23.57 19.75
C SER A 8 13.15 -22.09 19.38
N VAL A 9 13.35 -21.73 18.10
CA VAL A 9 13.19 -20.35 17.62
C VAL A 9 11.73 -19.89 17.68
N CYS A 10 10.78 -20.74 17.29
CA CYS A 10 9.35 -20.42 17.35
C CYS A 10 8.84 -20.23 18.79
N PHE A 11 9.36 -21.01 19.75
CA PHE A 11 8.97 -20.86 21.15
C PHE A 11 9.41 -19.49 21.71
N PHE A 12 10.63 -19.07 21.41
CA PHE A 12 11.16 -17.81 21.89
C PHE A 12 10.47 -16.58 21.27
N SER A 13 10.10 -16.65 19.98
CA SER A 13 9.33 -15.57 19.34
C SER A 13 7.92 -15.46 19.93
N LEU A 14 7.27 -16.57 20.26
CA LEU A 14 5.92 -16.56 20.84
C LEU A 14 5.92 -15.90 22.23
N VAL A 15 6.85 -16.27 23.11
CA VAL A 15 6.96 -15.68 24.44
C VAL A 15 7.24 -14.17 24.35
N ARG A 16 8.11 -13.76 23.43
CA ARG A 16 8.41 -12.35 23.17
C ARG A 16 7.17 -11.57 22.70
N ASP A 17 6.40 -12.14 21.78
CA ASP A 17 5.20 -11.49 21.25
C ASP A 17 4.08 -11.40 22.29
N ILE A 18 3.97 -12.39 23.18
CA ILE A 18 3.08 -12.33 24.35
C ILE A 18 3.49 -11.16 25.25
N ALA A 19 4.76 -11.09 25.66
CA ALA A 19 5.25 -10.01 26.51
C ALA A 19 5.04 -8.62 25.87
N ALA A 20 5.29 -8.50 24.57
CA ALA A 20 5.05 -7.27 23.82
C ALA A 20 3.55 -6.91 23.75
N ALA A 21 2.66 -7.88 23.58
CA ALA A 21 1.21 -7.65 23.56
C ALA A 21 0.71 -7.13 24.92
N ILE A 22 1.18 -7.74 26.02
CA ILE A 22 0.84 -7.33 27.39
C ILE A 22 1.34 -5.91 27.65
N SER A 23 2.63 -5.64 27.40
CA SER A 23 3.23 -4.32 27.62
C SER A 23 2.54 -3.21 26.82
N ARG A 24 2.14 -3.48 25.56
CA ARG A 24 1.38 -2.51 24.75
C ARG A 24 -0.01 -2.27 25.32
N TYR A 25 -0.68 -3.31 25.81
CA TYR A 25 -2.02 -3.16 26.39
C TYR A 25 -1.98 -2.38 27.71
N GLU A 26 -0.98 -2.64 28.56
CA GLU A 26 -0.75 -1.88 29.79
C GLU A 26 -0.44 -0.41 29.51
N LYS A 27 0.27 -0.10 28.42
CA LYS A 27 0.63 1.28 28.08
C LYS A 27 -0.50 2.07 27.42
N TYR A 28 -1.23 1.45 26.49
CA TYR A 28 -2.17 2.17 25.62
C TYR A 28 -3.64 1.88 25.91
N HIS A 29 -3.94 0.81 26.64
CA HIS A 29 -5.31 0.36 26.95
C HIS A 29 -6.24 0.36 25.73
N PHE A 30 -5.72 -0.09 24.58
CA PHE A 30 -6.45 -0.07 23.32
C PHE A 30 -7.68 -0.98 23.34
N ASP A 31 -8.72 -0.60 22.61
CA ASP A 31 -9.90 -1.47 22.39
C ASP A 31 -9.62 -2.58 21.37
N ARG A 32 -8.75 -2.30 20.39
CA ARG A 32 -8.42 -3.22 19.28
C ARG A 32 -6.96 -3.06 18.85
N VAL A 33 -6.36 -4.17 18.42
CA VAL A 33 -5.01 -4.23 17.83
C VAL A 33 -5.02 -5.06 16.56
N HIS A 34 -4.24 -4.64 15.56
CA HIS A 34 -4.06 -5.35 14.29
C HIS A 34 -2.58 -5.62 14.05
N TYR A 35 -2.22 -6.89 13.83
CA TYR A 35 -0.90 -7.34 13.44
C TYR A 35 -0.90 -7.63 11.94
N VAL A 36 -0.28 -6.75 11.17
CA VAL A 36 -0.16 -6.88 9.71
C VAL A 36 1.12 -7.65 9.38
N VAL A 37 0.99 -8.96 9.13
CA VAL A 37 2.13 -9.87 8.95
C VAL A 37 1.87 -10.84 7.80
N GLU A 38 2.92 -11.33 7.14
CA GLU A 38 2.82 -12.32 6.06
C GLU A 38 1.97 -13.53 6.48
N ASP A 39 1.16 -14.05 5.55
CA ASP A 39 0.27 -15.19 5.79
C ASP A 39 1.00 -16.47 6.22
N GLY A 40 2.30 -16.60 5.92
CA GLY A 40 3.13 -17.71 6.39
C GLY A 40 3.23 -17.82 7.92
N GLN A 41 2.95 -16.74 8.67
CA GLN A 41 2.96 -16.73 10.14
C GLN A 41 1.57 -16.94 10.77
N ARG A 42 0.57 -17.34 9.98
CA ARG A 42 -0.81 -17.50 10.47
C ARG A 42 -0.91 -18.38 11.72
N LEU A 43 -0.23 -19.53 11.74
CA LEU A 43 -0.27 -20.45 12.89
C LEU A 43 0.34 -19.83 14.15
N HIS A 44 1.43 -19.06 14.00
CA HIS A 44 2.06 -18.35 15.12
C HIS A 44 1.09 -17.35 15.77
N PHE A 45 0.41 -16.54 14.96
CA PHE A 45 -0.56 -15.57 15.47
C PHE A 45 -1.84 -16.22 16.02
N GLN A 46 -2.24 -17.39 15.49
CA GLN A 46 -3.30 -18.19 16.08
C GLN A 46 -2.94 -18.63 17.50
N ASN A 47 -1.73 -19.17 17.69
CA ASN A 47 -1.25 -19.58 19.01
C ASN A 47 -1.13 -18.38 19.96
N LEU A 48 -0.60 -17.25 19.50
CA LEU A 48 -0.53 -16.01 20.28
C LEU A 48 -1.91 -15.58 20.78
N CYS A 49 -2.91 -15.56 19.90
CA CYS A 49 -4.28 -15.19 20.27
C CYS A 49 -4.91 -16.17 21.27
N LEU A 50 -4.66 -17.48 21.11
CA LEU A 50 -5.17 -18.48 22.05
C LEU A 50 -4.59 -18.28 23.45
N VAL A 51 -3.28 -18.06 23.56
CA VAL A 51 -2.63 -17.82 24.87
C VAL A 51 -3.14 -16.54 25.52
N LEU A 52 -3.18 -15.43 24.78
CA LEU A 52 -3.66 -14.15 25.32
C LEU A 52 -5.16 -14.20 25.70
N ARG A 53 -5.97 -14.99 24.98
CA ARG A 53 -7.36 -15.25 25.37
C ARG A 53 -7.45 -16.03 26.68
N SER A 54 -6.64 -17.06 26.85
CA SER A 54 -6.58 -17.84 28.09
C SER A 54 -6.12 -17.02 29.29
N LEU A 55 -5.32 -15.97 29.06
CA LEU A 55 -4.93 -14.99 30.08
C LEU A 55 -6.03 -13.95 30.42
N GLY A 56 -7.17 -13.99 29.72
CA GLY A 56 -8.34 -13.17 30.06
C GLY A 56 -8.35 -11.76 29.47
N PHE A 57 -7.51 -11.46 28.47
CA PHE A 57 -7.47 -10.11 27.89
C PHE A 57 -8.78 -9.74 27.16
N PRO A 58 -9.44 -8.62 27.52
CA PRO A 58 -10.80 -8.32 27.06
C PRO A 58 -10.89 -7.94 25.57
N TRP A 59 -9.83 -7.35 25.01
CA TRP A 59 -9.76 -6.96 23.59
C TRP A 59 -9.81 -8.16 22.62
N LEU A 60 -9.56 -9.38 23.11
CA LEU A 60 -9.69 -10.65 22.36
C LEU A 60 -11.05 -11.33 22.53
N ASN A 61 -11.85 -10.86 23.50
CA ASN A 61 -13.14 -11.41 23.86
C ASN A 61 -14.29 -10.67 23.19
N CYS A 62 -14.01 -9.82 22.19
CA CYS A 62 -14.99 -9.11 21.38
C CYS A 62 -15.91 -10.12 20.65
N LYS A 63 -16.92 -10.60 21.36
CA LYS A 63 -18.17 -11.11 20.82
C LYS A 63 -18.76 -9.96 20.02
N ASN A 64 -18.59 -9.95 18.70
CA ASN A 64 -19.40 -9.06 17.88
C ASN A 64 -20.87 -9.50 18.12
N PRO A 65 -21.76 -8.65 18.65
CA PRO A 65 -23.13 -9.03 18.98
C PRO A 65 -23.97 -9.45 17.76
N THR A 66 -23.44 -9.24 16.55
CA THR A 66 -24.16 -9.40 15.29
C THR A 66 -23.94 -10.74 14.58
N ASP A 67 -23.12 -11.65 15.11
CA ASP A 67 -22.94 -12.98 14.48
C ASP A 67 -22.60 -14.08 15.50
N PRO A 68 -23.61 -14.84 16.00
CA PRO A 68 -23.41 -15.94 16.95
C PRO A 68 -22.70 -17.16 16.36
N SER A 69 -22.40 -17.19 15.04
CA SER A 69 -21.81 -18.36 14.38
C SER A 69 -20.27 -18.39 14.38
N VAL A 70 -19.59 -17.37 14.92
CA VAL A 70 -18.13 -17.23 14.73
C VAL A 70 -17.33 -17.36 16.03
N HIS A 71 -17.33 -18.57 16.59
CA HIS A 71 -16.44 -18.95 17.72
C HIS A 71 -14.93 -18.83 17.41
N ASN A 72 -14.55 -18.58 16.15
CA ASN A 72 -13.16 -18.35 15.70
C ASN A 72 -12.85 -16.91 15.22
N SER A 73 -13.77 -15.93 15.35
CA SER A 73 -13.66 -14.62 14.68
C SER A 73 -12.59 -13.70 15.24
N ALA A 74 -12.44 -13.62 16.56
CA ALA A 74 -11.58 -12.59 17.17
C ALA A 74 -10.09 -12.77 16.81
N CYS A 75 -9.62 -14.01 16.61
CA CYS A 75 -8.26 -14.25 16.14
C CYS A 75 -8.03 -13.76 14.69
N SER A 76 -9.05 -13.89 13.83
CA SER A 76 -9.01 -13.38 12.46
C SER A 76 -9.13 -11.84 12.38
N GLN A 77 -9.54 -11.19 13.46
CA GLN A 77 -9.59 -9.72 13.55
C GLN A 77 -8.24 -9.13 13.95
N VAL A 78 -7.47 -9.86 14.76
CA VAL A 78 -6.15 -9.42 15.25
C VAL A 78 -5.06 -9.62 14.20
N HIS A 79 -5.03 -10.77 13.52
CA HIS A 79 -4.06 -11.00 12.44
C HIS A 79 -4.63 -10.52 11.11
N VAL A 80 -3.94 -9.57 10.47
CA VAL A 80 -4.24 -9.08 9.12
C VAL A 80 -3.20 -9.66 8.16
N PRO A 81 -3.44 -10.86 7.59
CA PRO A 81 -2.47 -11.52 6.73
C PRO A 81 -2.34 -10.81 5.38
N PHE A 82 -1.11 -10.72 4.87
CA PHE A 82 -0.81 -10.36 3.49
C PHE A 82 0.00 -11.46 2.78
N GLY A 83 -0.12 -11.53 1.45
CA GLY A 83 0.53 -12.52 0.62
C GLY A 83 2.03 -12.28 0.50
N ARG A 84 2.79 -13.34 0.25
CA ARG A 84 4.25 -13.27 0.14
C ARG A 84 4.68 -12.30 -0.97
N VAL A 85 5.66 -11.45 -0.66
CA VAL A 85 6.34 -10.61 -1.64
C VAL A 85 7.39 -11.45 -2.35
N GLN A 86 7.23 -11.64 -3.66
CA GLN A 86 8.17 -12.38 -4.50
C GLN A 86 9.17 -11.42 -5.15
N GLY A 87 10.45 -11.80 -5.15
CA GLY A 87 11.55 -11.01 -5.74
C GLY A 87 12.55 -10.46 -4.71
N ALA A 88 12.19 -10.35 -3.44
CA ALA A 88 13.06 -9.84 -2.37
C ALA A 88 13.92 -10.94 -1.71
N SER A 89 14.62 -11.78 -2.49
CA SER A 89 15.39 -12.93 -1.95
C SER A 89 16.88 -12.64 -1.78
N THR A 90 17.30 -12.26 -0.58
CA THR A 90 18.71 -12.05 -0.22
C THR A 90 19.57 -13.33 -0.22
N ARG A 91 18.98 -14.50 0.03
CA ARG A 91 19.74 -15.77 0.16
C ARG A 91 20.27 -16.38 -1.15
N ARG A 92 19.87 -15.82 -2.29
CA ARG A 92 20.32 -16.27 -3.63
C ARG A 92 21.17 -15.22 -4.35
N GLY A 93 21.62 -14.16 -3.66
CA GLY A 93 22.42 -13.08 -4.25
C GLY A 93 21.66 -12.14 -5.21
N GLN A 94 20.35 -12.37 -5.41
CA GLN A 94 19.46 -11.61 -6.28
C GLN A 94 18.37 -10.89 -5.47
N GLY A 95 18.73 -10.33 -4.31
CA GLY A 95 17.77 -9.67 -3.44
C GLY A 95 17.46 -8.27 -3.96
N LEU A 96 16.27 -8.10 -4.54
CA LEU A 96 15.78 -6.77 -4.91
C LEU A 96 15.47 -5.96 -3.65
N THR A 97 16.06 -4.78 -3.50
CA THR A 97 15.79 -3.86 -2.38
C THR A 97 14.58 -2.97 -2.68
N LEU A 98 14.00 -2.36 -1.64
CA LEU A 98 12.93 -1.39 -1.83
C LEU A 98 13.42 -0.15 -2.60
N SER A 99 14.66 0.30 -2.34
CA SER A 99 15.26 1.42 -3.04
C SER A 99 15.34 1.15 -4.54
N ASP A 100 15.82 -0.03 -4.94
CA ASP A 100 15.91 -0.41 -6.37
C ASP A 100 14.54 -0.36 -7.07
N ILE A 101 13.48 -0.77 -6.36
CA ILE A 101 12.11 -0.73 -6.88
C ILE A 101 11.64 0.72 -7.05
N LEU A 102 11.90 1.57 -6.06
CA LEU A 102 11.51 2.97 -6.09
C LEU A 102 12.28 3.74 -7.18
N ASP A 103 13.58 3.51 -7.31
CA ASP A 103 14.43 4.12 -8.33
C ASP A 103 13.98 3.70 -9.73
N SER A 104 13.67 2.41 -9.93
CA SER A 104 13.12 1.90 -11.19
C SER A 104 11.75 2.50 -11.52
N ALA A 105 10.91 2.68 -10.51
CA ALA A 105 9.61 3.32 -10.66
C ALA A 105 9.77 4.79 -11.08
N GLN A 106 10.64 5.56 -10.42
CA GLN A 106 10.95 6.94 -10.76
C GLN A 106 11.44 7.06 -12.21
N GLN A 107 12.43 6.25 -12.59
CA GLN A 107 12.97 6.24 -13.97
C GLN A 107 11.89 5.88 -15.01
N THR A 108 11.01 4.94 -14.69
CA THR A 108 9.89 4.58 -15.56
C THR A 108 8.92 5.75 -15.74
N ILE A 109 8.61 6.48 -14.66
CA ILE A 109 7.74 7.65 -14.73
C ILE A 109 8.40 8.79 -15.49
N LEU A 110 9.69 9.08 -15.25
CA LEU A 110 10.43 10.12 -15.98
C LEU A 110 10.41 9.86 -17.50
N LYS A 111 10.63 8.61 -17.92
CA LYS A 111 10.53 8.22 -19.34
C LYS A 111 9.12 8.47 -19.89
N ARG A 112 8.07 8.16 -19.13
CA ARG A 112 6.67 8.42 -19.55
C ARG A 112 6.34 9.91 -19.60
N MET A 113 6.82 10.69 -18.64
CA MET A 113 6.65 12.15 -18.62
C MET A 113 7.30 12.79 -19.85
N ALA A 114 8.52 12.36 -20.20
CA ALA A 114 9.24 12.82 -21.38
C ALA A 114 8.52 12.49 -22.70
N GLN A 115 7.86 11.33 -22.79
CA GLN A 115 7.11 10.91 -23.97
C GLN A 115 5.74 11.59 -24.08
N SER A 116 5.19 12.10 -22.98
CA SER A 116 3.84 12.65 -22.96
C SER A 116 3.80 14.09 -23.50
N PRO A 117 2.89 14.42 -24.44
CA PRO A 117 2.82 15.75 -25.04
C PRO A 117 2.28 16.82 -24.06
N ASN A 118 1.66 16.40 -22.96
CA ASN A 118 0.97 17.28 -22.00
C ASN A 118 1.72 17.43 -20.66
N SER A 119 2.95 16.90 -20.54
CA SER A 119 3.75 17.11 -19.32
C SER A 119 4.21 18.56 -19.24
N ARG A 120 3.95 19.20 -18.08
CA ARG A 120 4.46 20.54 -17.77
C ARG A 120 5.99 20.57 -17.70
N PHE A 121 6.59 19.43 -17.40
CA PHE A 121 8.03 19.25 -17.41
C PHE A 121 8.38 18.55 -18.72
N SER A 122 8.87 19.32 -19.70
CA SER A 122 9.52 18.78 -20.90
C SER A 122 10.87 18.22 -20.48
N THR A 123 10.87 17.08 -19.77
CA THR A 123 12.08 16.44 -19.27
C THR A 123 12.75 15.67 -20.39
N ASN A 124 13.32 16.36 -21.38
CA ASN A 124 14.62 15.87 -21.81
C ASN A 124 15.55 16.20 -20.64
N THR A 125 15.81 15.21 -19.78
CA THR A 125 16.82 15.28 -18.70
C THR A 125 18.23 15.62 -19.20
N LEU A 126 18.39 15.75 -20.52
CA LEU A 126 19.58 16.13 -21.28
C LEU A 126 19.57 17.58 -21.79
N ASP A 127 18.54 18.39 -21.51
CA ASP A 127 18.52 19.79 -21.91
C ASP A 127 19.42 20.63 -20.97
N PRO A 128 20.56 21.15 -21.45
CA PRO A 128 21.55 21.82 -20.59
C PRO A 128 21.06 23.15 -19.98
N ASN A 129 19.87 23.63 -20.33
CA ASN A 129 19.29 24.89 -19.86
C ASN A 129 18.27 24.73 -18.71
N LEU A 130 18.06 23.52 -18.19
CA LEU A 130 17.12 23.28 -17.08
C LEU A 130 17.65 23.86 -15.76
N SER A 131 16.85 24.71 -15.13
CA SER A 131 17.12 25.19 -13.76
C SER A 131 17.22 23.99 -12.80
N PRO A 132 18.24 23.94 -11.91
CA PRO A 132 18.36 22.88 -10.92
C PRO A 132 17.09 22.68 -10.08
N ALA A 133 16.35 23.76 -9.83
CA ALA A 133 15.11 23.73 -9.08
C ALA A 133 13.96 23.02 -9.84
N ASP A 134 13.92 23.14 -11.16
CA ASP A 134 12.88 22.51 -11.97
C ASP A 134 13.19 21.03 -12.24
N LEU A 135 14.48 20.68 -12.33
CA LEU A 135 14.91 19.28 -12.34
C LEU A 135 14.51 18.57 -11.05
N GLN A 136 14.77 19.18 -9.89
CA GLN A 136 14.39 18.61 -8.60
C GLN A 136 12.87 18.40 -8.49
N LYS A 137 12.06 19.40 -8.88
CA LYS A 137 10.59 19.26 -8.89
C LYS A 137 10.11 18.14 -9.80
N ALA A 138 10.76 17.94 -10.94
CA ALA A 138 10.42 16.85 -11.85
C ALA A 138 10.74 15.48 -11.23
N LEU A 139 11.88 15.36 -10.53
CA LEU A 139 12.24 14.13 -9.79
C LEU A 139 11.24 13.85 -8.66
N ASP A 140 10.94 14.86 -7.84
CA ASP A 140 9.97 14.73 -6.73
C ASP A 140 8.57 14.32 -7.25
N THR A 141 8.15 14.91 -8.38
CA THR A 141 6.88 14.55 -9.03
C THR A 141 6.91 13.11 -9.53
N ALA A 142 8.01 12.70 -10.16
CA ALA A 142 8.17 11.34 -10.67
C ALA A 142 8.16 10.30 -9.53
N ASP A 143 8.77 10.61 -8.40
CA ASP A 143 8.73 9.77 -7.19
C ASP A 143 7.31 9.61 -6.67
N GLN A 144 6.59 10.73 -6.51
CA GLN A 144 5.21 10.70 -6.02
C GLN A 144 4.30 9.87 -6.93
N LEU A 145 4.43 10.05 -8.25
CA LEU A 145 3.69 9.28 -9.25
C LEU A 145 4.09 7.79 -9.23
N GLY A 146 5.39 7.49 -9.13
CA GLY A 146 5.93 6.14 -9.06
C GLY A 146 5.42 5.37 -7.85
N VAL A 147 5.52 5.97 -6.66
CA VAL A 147 4.98 5.43 -5.41
C VAL A 147 3.47 5.22 -5.51
N THR A 148 2.73 6.19 -6.04
CA THR A 148 1.27 6.05 -6.20
C THR A 148 0.92 4.84 -7.07
N CYS A 149 1.61 4.67 -8.20
CA CYS A 149 1.40 3.54 -9.09
C CYS A 149 1.69 2.21 -8.39
N LEU A 150 2.81 2.14 -7.65
CA LEU A 150 3.20 0.93 -6.92
C LEU A 150 2.15 0.56 -5.86
N VAL A 151 1.71 1.55 -5.08
CA VAL A 151 0.69 1.38 -4.05
C VAL A 151 -0.63 0.93 -4.66
N ILE A 152 -1.10 1.58 -5.71
CA ILE A 152 -2.36 1.22 -6.38
C ILE A 152 -2.28 -0.19 -6.98
N GLU A 153 -1.13 -0.57 -7.57
CA GLU A 153 -0.93 -1.91 -8.11
C GLU A 153 -1.01 -2.99 -7.02
N ILE A 154 -0.39 -2.75 -5.86
CA ILE A 154 -0.43 -3.64 -4.70
C ILE A 154 -1.86 -3.73 -4.15
N LEU A 155 -2.52 -2.59 -3.96
CA LEU A 155 -3.84 -2.51 -3.34
C LEU A 155 -4.96 -2.96 -4.27
N ARG A 156 -4.80 -2.90 -5.60
CA ARG A 156 -5.79 -3.38 -6.59
C ARG A 156 -6.05 -4.88 -6.44
N LYS A 157 -5.05 -5.65 -6.02
CA LYS A 157 -5.17 -7.10 -5.77
C LYS A 157 -5.60 -7.34 -4.32
N ARG A 158 -6.31 -8.45 -4.07
CA ARG A 158 -6.61 -8.85 -2.69
C ARG A 158 -5.31 -9.04 -1.93
N ARG A 159 -5.22 -8.48 -0.72
CA ARG A 159 -3.98 -8.46 0.09
C ARG A 159 -3.31 -9.82 0.30
N GLN A 160 -4.05 -10.92 0.28
CA GLN A 160 -3.52 -12.28 0.48
C GLN A 160 -2.88 -12.88 -0.78
N LYS A 161 -3.09 -12.28 -1.96
CA LYS A 161 -2.42 -12.73 -3.18
C LYS A 161 -0.93 -12.37 -3.13
N PRO A 162 -0.05 -13.19 -3.72
CA PRO A 162 1.36 -12.87 -3.81
C PRO A 162 1.58 -11.58 -4.62
N VAL A 163 2.49 -10.74 -4.13
CA VAL A 163 2.90 -9.51 -4.80
C VAL A 163 4.18 -9.80 -5.57
N HIS A 164 4.19 -9.51 -6.86
CA HIS A 164 5.35 -9.70 -7.73
C HIS A 164 5.95 -8.32 -7.98
N LEU A 165 7.20 -8.11 -7.54
CA LEU A 165 7.88 -6.81 -7.66
C LEU A 165 9.00 -6.83 -8.72
N ARG A 166 9.05 -7.87 -9.56
CA ARG A 166 10.05 -8.00 -10.63
C ARG A 166 9.73 -7.12 -11.84
N SER A 167 8.46 -6.81 -12.04
CA SER A 167 8.02 -5.88 -13.07
C SER A 167 7.20 -4.75 -12.45
N PHE A 168 7.38 -3.55 -12.97
CA PHE A 168 6.62 -2.36 -12.62
C PHE A 168 6.11 -1.72 -13.90
N LEU A 169 4.79 -1.60 -14.04
CA LEU A 169 4.14 -1.00 -15.24
C LEU A 169 4.60 -1.62 -16.58
N GLY A 170 4.93 -2.91 -16.59
CA GLY A 170 5.43 -3.64 -17.77
C GLY A 170 6.94 -3.56 -17.99
N ASN A 171 7.67 -2.81 -17.17
CA ASN A 171 9.13 -2.74 -17.22
C ASN A 171 9.74 -3.67 -16.17
N ALA A 172 10.78 -4.41 -16.54
CA ALA A 172 11.55 -5.18 -15.57
C ALA A 172 12.31 -4.24 -14.62
N VAL A 173 12.20 -4.49 -13.31
CA VAL A 173 12.93 -3.78 -12.26
C VAL A 173 14.38 -4.25 -12.19
N VAL A 174 14.64 -5.52 -12.53
CA VAL A 174 15.98 -6.13 -12.64
C VAL A 174 16.14 -6.70 -14.05
N ARG A 175 17.26 -6.41 -14.71
CA ARG A 175 17.69 -7.13 -15.91
C ARG A 175 18.54 -8.30 -15.46
N THR A 176 18.00 -9.52 -15.43
CA THR A 176 18.81 -10.72 -15.26
C THR A 176 19.28 -11.19 -16.64
N GLU A 177 20.55 -11.55 -16.78
CA GLU A 177 21.11 -12.13 -18.03
C GLU A 177 20.54 -13.52 -18.38
N GLN A 178 19.65 -14.04 -17.53
CA GLN A 178 18.91 -15.30 -17.70
C GLN A 178 17.41 -15.03 -17.57
N ASP A 179 16.88 -14.14 -18.40
CA ASP A 179 15.45 -14.12 -18.68
C ASP A 179 15.27 -14.79 -20.04
N ASP A 180 14.82 -16.06 -20.00
CA ASP A 180 14.34 -16.77 -21.19
C ASP A 180 13.32 -15.90 -21.92
N VAL A 181 13.44 -15.88 -23.24
CA VAL A 181 12.87 -14.91 -24.20
C VAL A 181 11.32 -14.92 -24.27
N ASP A 182 10.63 -15.68 -23.42
CA ASP A 182 9.22 -16.05 -23.66
C ASP A 182 8.18 -15.43 -22.70
N GLU A 183 8.54 -14.47 -21.84
CA GLU A 183 7.55 -13.70 -21.05
C GLU A 183 7.65 -12.17 -21.20
N VAL A 184 8.36 -11.69 -22.22
CA VAL A 184 8.53 -10.24 -22.52
C VAL A 184 7.53 -9.73 -23.57
N SER A 185 6.58 -10.55 -24.02
CA SER A 185 5.61 -10.14 -25.03
C SER A 185 4.18 -10.33 -24.55
N ASN A 186 3.45 -9.22 -24.50
CA ASN A 186 1.98 -9.11 -24.35
C ASN A 186 1.38 -8.92 -22.95
N SER A 187 2.06 -8.26 -22.01
CA SER A 187 1.29 -7.38 -21.11
C SER A 187 1.06 -6.07 -21.86
N ILE A 188 0.02 -6.10 -22.68
CA ILE A 188 -0.70 -4.95 -23.23
C ILE A 188 -0.36 -3.70 -22.44
N VAL A 189 0.23 -2.70 -23.11
CA VAL A 189 0.18 -1.29 -22.71
C VAL A 189 -1.19 -1.10 -22.10
N ASP A 190 -1.27 -1.07 -20.76
CA ASP A 190 -2.56 -1.07 -20.08
C ASP A 190 -3.11 0.33 -20.37
N LYS A 191 -3.81 0.45 -21.50
CA LYS A 191 -4.59 1.59 -21.98
C LYS A 191 -5.73 1.90 -21.01
N THR A 192 -5.78 1.22 -19.87
CA THR A 192 -6.74 1.50 -18.84
C THR A 192 -6.33 2.80 -18.18
N ASP A 193 -7.13 3.83 -18.47
CA ASP A 193 -7.21 5.14 -17.81
C ASP A 193 -7.38 5.06 -16.28
N MET A 194 -7.37 3.84 -15.71
CA MET A 194 -7.67 3.48 -14.33
C MET A 194 -6.43 2.97 -13.58
N SER A 195 -5.24 3.43 -13.98
CA SER A 195 -3.97 3.18 -13.29
C SER A 195 -3.73 4.24 -12.19
N GLY A 196 -2.72 4.02 -11.32
CA GLY A 196 -2.33 5.04 -10.33
C GLY A 196 -2.00 6.41 -10.97
N LEU A 197 -1.55 6.42 -12.22
CA LEU A 197 -1.37 7.64 -13.01
C LEU A 197 -2.69 8.31 -13.37
N GLY A 198 -3.71 7.53 -13.74
CA GLY A 198 -5.04 8.06 -14.04
C GLY A 198 -5.64 8.79 -12.83
N LEU A 199 -5.51 8.23 -11.64
CA LEU A 199 -5.98 8.87 -10.40
C LEU A 199 -5.24 10.19 -10.12
N GLN A 200 -3.91 10.21 -10.30
CA GLN A 200 -3.11 11.43 -10.14
C GLN A 200 -3.42 12.48 -11.21
N TYR A 201 -3.67 12.06 -12.45
CA TYR A 201 -4.12 12.93 -13.51
C TYR A 201 -5.48 13.55 -13.21
N CYS A 202 -6.46 12.75 -12.78
CA CYS A 202 -7.78 13.23 -12.35
C CYS A 202 -7.66 14.25 -11.22
N HIS A 203 -6.85 13.94 -10.19
CA HIS A 203 -6.58 14.87 -9.09
C HIS A 203 -5.98 16.19 -9.60
N ALA A 204 -4.91 16.13 -10.40
CA ALA A 204 -4.26 17.32 -10.96
C ALA A 204 -5.21 18.13 -11.86
N ARG A 205 -6.09 17.46 -12.61
CA ARG A 205 -7.06 18.10 -13.50
C ARG A 205 -8.16 18.81 -12.71
N LEU A 206 -8.70 18.18 -11.67
CA LEU A 206 -9.69 18.81 -10.79
C LEU A 206 -9.09 20.02 -10.08
N TYR A 207 -7.89 19.89 -9.53
CA TYR A 207 -7.17 21.00 -8.92
C TYR A 207 -6.93 22.14 -9.92
N SER A 208 -6.55 21.83 -11.16
CA SER A 208 -6.39 22.85 -12.20
C SER A 208 -7.70 23.57 -12.55
N LEU A 209 -8.83 22.85 -12.59
CA LEU A 209 -10.14 23.45 -12.84
C LEU A 209 -10.59 24.35 -11.69
N GLU A 210 -10.39 23.92 -10.45
CA GLU A 210 -10.67 24.71 -9.25
C GLU A 210 -9.86 26.01 -9.25
N GLN A 211 -8.55 25.93 -9.46
CA GLN A 211 -7.68 27.12 -9.54
C GLN A 211 -8.14 28.09 -10.63
N ARG A 212 -8.59 27.57 -11.78
CA ARG A 212 -9.17 28.40 -12.85
C ARG A 212 -10.50 29.03 -12.45
N ALA A 213 -11.37 28.32 -11.75
CA ALA A 213 -12.65 28.82 -11.28
C ALA A 213 -12.48 29.90 -10.20
N VAL A 214 -11.53 29.71 -9.27
CA VAL A 214 -11.14 30.71 -8.26
C VAL A 214 -10.59 31.95 -8.93
N ASN A 215 -9.65 31.80 -9.88
CA ASN A 215 -9.09 32.93 -10.63
C ASN A 215 -10.14 33.67 -11.48
N ALA A 216 -11.18 32.97 -11.94
CA ALA A 216 -12.32 33.56 -12.64
C ALA A 216 -13.38 34.16 -11.70
N GLY A 217 -13.20 34.06 -10.39
CA GLY A 217 -14.15 34.57 -9.38
C GLY A 217 -15.45 33.78 -9.25
N LEU A 218 -15.51 32.55 -9.78
CA LEU A 218 -16.72 31.71 -9.76
C LEU A 218 -16.93 31.00 -8.42
N ILE A 219 -15.84 30.75 -7.67
CA ILE A 219 -15.85 30.02 -6.40
C ILE A 219 -14.90 30.74 -5.44
N GLN A 220 -15.28 30.84 -4.17
CA GLN A 220 -14.38 31.33 -3.12
C GLN A 220 -13.46 30.19 -2.65
N PRO A 221 -12.15 30.44 -2.46
CA PRO A 221 -11.23 29.41 -1.98
C PRO A 221 -11.66 28.94 -0.58
N ASP A 222 -11.85 27.63 -0.43
CA ASP A 222 -12.24 27.02 0.85
C ASP A 222 -11.06 27.13 1.84
N PRO A 223 -11.20 27.80 3.01
CA PRO A 223 -10.09 28.03 3.94
C PRO A 223 -9.47 26.76 4.51
N VAL A 224 -10.14 25.61 4.42
CA VAL A 224 -9.67 24.30 4.91
C VAL A 224 -8.50 23.76 4.09
N HIS A 225 -8.31 24.23 2.84
CA HIS A 225 -7.30 23.65 1.95
C HIS A 225 -5.86 24.11 2.20
N LEU A 226 -5.65 25.10 3.08
CA LEU A 226 -4.32 25.63 3.40
C LEU A 226 -3.60 24.85 4.51
N ASP A 227 -4.35 24.22 5.42
CA ASP A 227 -3.77 23.53 6.57
C ASP A 227 -3.51 22.06 6.22
N ARG A 228 -2.38 21.79 5.58
CA ARG A 228 -1.90 20.43 5.28
C ARG A 228 -1.75 19.53 6.53
N CYS A 229 -1.92 20.07 7.73
CA CYS A 229 -1.74 19.38 9.00
C CYS A 229 -3.02 18.87 9.66
N ASP A 230 -4.22 19.29 9.23
CA ASP A 230 -5.45 18.88 9.92
C ASP A 230 -5.98 17.54 9.39
N LEU A 231 -5.30 16.47 9.81
CA LEU A 231 -5.63 15.07 9.51
C LEU A 231 -7.07 14.71 9.95
N SER A 232 -7.67 15.47 10.87
CA SER A 232 -9.03 15.23 11.36
C SER A 232 -10.08 15.30 10.25
N SER A 233 -10.03 16.35 9.42
CA SER A 233 -10.95 16.56 8.28
C SER A 233 -10.81 15.48 7.20
N LEU A 234 -9.57 15.02 6.98
CA LEU A 234 -9.23 13.98 6.02
C LEU A 234 -9.67 12.62 6.55
N CYS A 235 -9.46 12.35 7.84
CA CYS A 235 -10.00 11.19 8.54
C CYS A 235 -11.53 11.17 8.50
N GLU A 236 -12.22 12.28 8.73
CA GLU A 236 -13.69 12.34 8.64
C GLU A 236 -14.20 12.09 7.22
N ARG A 237 -13.53 12.64 6.20
CA ARG A 237 -13.90 12.39 4.79
C ARG A 237 -13.62 10.94 4.38
N ILE A 238 -12.50 10.36 4.84
CA ILE A 238 -12.22 8.93 4.69
C ILE A 238 -13.27 8.12 5.45
N ASP A 239 -13.67 8.51 6.66
CA ASP A 239 -14.64 7.78 7.47
C ASP A 239 -16.04 7.83 6.86
N ARG A 240 -16.43 8.94 6.21
CA ARG A 240 -17.68 9.05 5.43
C ARG A 240 -17.64 8.20 4.16
N LEU A 241 -16.58 8.34 3.36
CA LEU A 241 -16.39 7.54 2.14
C LEU A 241 -16.35 6.05 2.45
N THR A 242 -15.64 5.70 3.53
CA THR A 242 -15.56 4.33 3.97
C THR A 242 -16.91 3.90 4.55
N GLY A 243 -17.63 4.74 5.32
CA GLY A 243 -19.02 4.57 5.77
C GLY A 243 -19.94 3.94 4.73
N ASP A 244 -20.07 4.61 3.59
CA ASP A 244 -20.93 4.19 2.48
C ASP A 244 -20.39 2.95 1.76
N LEU A 245 -19.07 2.78 1.69
CA LEU A 245 -18.42 1.57 1.16
C LEU A 245 -18.53 0.36 2.12
N TRP A 246 -18.63 0.61 3.43
CA TRP A 246 -18.72 -0.41 4.48
C TRP A 246 -20.12 -1.02 4.49
N VAL A 247 -21.17 -0.18 4.46
CA VAL A 247 -22.58 -0.61 4.47
C VAL A 247 -22.88 -1.50 3.26
N ARG A 248 -22.30 -1.20 2.10
CA ARG A 248 -22.56 -1.94 0.86
C ARG A 248 -21.75 -3.24 0.72
N SER A 249 -20.71 -3.49 1.53
CA SER A 249 -19.75 -4.57 1.21
C SER A 249 -19.46 -5.60 2.31
N GLY A 250 -19.84 -5.39 3.57
CA GLY A 250 -19.81 -6.44 4.61
C GLY A 250 -18.42 -7.03 4.98
N ARG A 251 -17.31 -6.56 4.39
CA ARG A 251 -15.93 -6.94 4.76
C ARG A 251 -14.93 -5.83 4.48
N LYS A 252 -13.97 -5.68 5.39
CA LYS A 252 -12.89 -4.70 5.29
C LYS A 252 -11.80 -5.13 4.30
N SER A 253 -11.72 -4.46 3.14
CA SER A 253 -10.65 -4.73 2.18
C SER A 253 -10.32 -3.52 1.31
N LEU A 254 -9.06 -3.11 1.33
CA LEU A 254 -8.53 -1.96 0.58
C LEU A 254 -8.67 -2.11 -0.94
N ASP A 255 -8.71 -3.35 -1.46
CA ASP A 255 -8.94 -3.60 -2.89
C ASP A 255 -10.30 -3.10 -3.38
N ARG A 256 -11.29 -3.03 -2.49
CA ARG A 256 -12.62 -2.51 -2.82
C ARG A 256 -12.62 -0.99 -2.91
N LEU A 257 -11.87 -0.31 -2.04
CA LEU A 257 -11.68 1.13 -2.12
C LEU A 257 -11.01 1.50 -3.44
N VAL A 258 -9.93 0.81 -3.79
CA VAL A 258 -9.27 1.03 -5.08
C VAL A 258 -10.24 0.76 -6.22
N LYS A 259 -10.96 -0.36 -6.24
CA LYS A 259 -11.99 -0.64 -7.26
C LYS A 259 -13.10 0.40 -7.33
N HIS A 260 -13.39 1.10 -6.25
CA HIS A 260 -14.39 2.17 -6.26
C HIS A 260 -13.83 3.45 -6.87
N LEU A 261 -12.60 3.82 -6.50
CA LEU A 261 -11.89 4.97 -7.06
C LEU A 261 -11.51 4.76 -8.53
N THR A 262 -11.36 3.49 -8.94
CA THR A 262 -10.98 3.11 -10.30
C THR A 262 -12.16 2.53 -11.10
N LYS A 263 -13.41 2.84 -10.75
CA LYS A 263 -14.61 2.46 -11.51
C LYS A 263 -15.17 3.67 -12.24
#